data_AF-A0A1T3H4R9-F1
#
_entry.id   AF-A0A1T3H4R9-F1
#
_cell.length_a   1.000
_cell.length_b   1.000
_cell.length_c   1.000
_cell.angle_alpha   90.00
_cell.angle_beta   90.00
_cell.angle_gamma   90.00
#
_symmetry.space_group_name_H-M   'P 1'
#
loop_
_entity.id
_entity.type
_entity.pdbx_description
1 polymer ?
#
loop_
_entity_poly.entity_id
_entity_poly.type
_entity_poly.pdbx_seq_one_letter_code
_entity_poly.pdbx_strand_id
1 'polypeptide(L)'
;MRKITTTIFLLFINFVFAQDVIIKKSEIKNVKDYLRSKDYSTKVIKELKTILTQMEKDEIIINESIPKEIFNISQAGLFSTKTKNYKILENNLVEINTLPNYEAFYEKIKNTVKNKNLEFPTNKINNRRIIRKDQSGNYLIYGIIELTSYEKINKNSVSATMEPYSLEYETKDFINYNPIRCKKINSQEWINID
;
A
#
# COMPACT_ATOMS: atom_id res chain seq x y z
N MET A 1 -19.13 -51.96 -14.64
CA MET A 1 -18.06 -50.94 -14.52
C MET A 1 -18.67 -49.55 -14.72
N ARG A 2 -18.92 -48.80 -13.65
CA ARG A 2 -19.39 -47.40 -13.71
C ARG A 2 -18.17 -46.49 -13.65
N LYS A 3 -17.94 -45.71 -14.71
CA LYS A 3 -16.92 -44.65 -14.74
C LYS A 3 -17.48 -43.44 -14.00
N ILE A 4 -16.94 -43.13 -12.83
CA ILE A 4 -17.19 -41.87 -12.13
C ILE A 4 -16.26 -40.84 -12.77
N THR A 5 -16.82 -39.95 -13.59
CA THR A 5 -16.12 -38.75 -14.06
C THR A 5 -16.16 -37.72 -12.94
N THR A 6 -15.08 -37.65 -12.16
CA THR A 6 -14.86 -36.58 -11.19
C THR A 6 -14.44 -35.32 -11.96
N THR A 7 -15.40 -34.42 -12.22
CA THR A 7 -15.09 -33.09 -12.76
C THR A 7 -14.49 -32.25 -11.63
N ILE A 8 -13.15 -32.14 -11.61
CA ILE A 8 -12.45 -31.21 -10.72
C ILE A 8 -12.75 -29.80 -11.24
N PHE A 9 -13.64 -29.09 -10.54
CA PHE A 9 -13.88 -27.68 -10.76
C PHE A 9 -12.72 -26.89 -10.15
N LEU A 10 -11.67 -26.68 -10.95
CA LEU A 10 -10.58 -25.76 -10.61
C LEU A 10 -11.14 -24.33 -10.58
N LEU A 11 -11.55 -23.89 -9.39
CA LEU A 11 -11.72 -22.46 -9.10
C LEU A 11 -10.33 -21.82 -9.20
N PHE A 12 -10.00 -21.30 -10.39
CA PHE A 12 -8.89 -20.39 -10.59
C PHE A 12 -9.16 -19.13 -9.76
N ILE A 13 -8.66 -19.10 -8.54
CA ILE A 13 -8.46 -17.85 -7.80
C ILE A 13 -7.34 -17.13 -8.55
N ASN A 14 -7.70 -16.40 -9.60
CA ASN A 14 -6.80 -15.47 -10.26
C ASN A 14 -6.47 -14.36 -9.25
N PHE A 15 -5.45 -14.58 -8.43
CA PHE A 15 -4.73 -13.51 -7.77
C PHE A 15 -4.01 -12.69 -8.85
N VAL A 16 -4.77 -11.89 -9.60
CA VAL A 16 -4.22 -10.84 -10.45
C VAL A 16 -3.74 -9.76 -9.49
N PHE A 17 -2.48 -9.87 -9.10
CA PHE A 17 -1.76 -8.80 -8.42
C PHE A 17 -2.01 -7.49 -9.17
N ALA A 18 -2.19 -6.40 -8.44
CA ALA A 18 -2.42 -5.11 -9.06
C ALA A 18 -1.26 -4.79 -10.02
N GLN A 19 -1.59 -4.57 -11.29
CA GLN A 19 -0.61 -4.28 -12.34
C GLN A 19 -0.43 -2.76 -12.40
N ASP A 20 0.81 -2.31 -12.47
CA ASP A 20 1.13 -0.92 -12.75
C ASP A 20 0.97 -0.70 -14.26
N VAL A 21 0.16 0.27 -14.64
CA VAL A 21 -0.05 0.64 -16.03
C VAL A 21 0.51 2.02 -16.25
N ILE A 22 1.49 2.12 -17.16
CA ILE A 22 2.07 3.39 -17.57
C ILE A 22 1.21 3.95 -18.72
N ILE A 23 0.75 5.17 -18.56
CA ILE A 23 -0.08 5.88 -19.54
C ILE A 23 0.60 7.20 -19.87
N LYS A 24 0.70 7.53 -21.17
CA LYS A 24 1.17 8.85 -21.59
C LYS A 24 0.04 9.88 -21.50
N LYS A 25 0.38 11.14 -21.25
CA LYS A 25 -0.62 12.24 -21.20
C LYS A 25 -1.51 12.30 -22.44
N SER A 26 -0.95 12.05 -23.63
CA SER A 26 -1.68 12.00 -24.90
C SER A 26 -2.77 10.91 -24.96
N GLU A 27 -2.67 9.90 -24.10
CA GLU A 27 -3.55 8.72 -24.06
C GLU A 27 -4.61 8.82 -22.95
N ILE A 28 -4.58 9.86 -22.10
CA ILE A 28 -5.54 10.03 -20.98
C ILE A 28 -7.00 9.98 -21.46
N LYS A 29 -7.29 10.45 -22.68
CA LYS A 29 -8.63 10.35 -23.27
C LYS A 29 -9.17 8.91 -23.32
N ASN A 30 -8.27 7.93 -23.44
CA ASN A 30 -8.54 6.50 -23.52
C ASN A 30 -8.21 5.77 -22.21
N VAL A 31 -8.05 6.47 -21.08
CA VAL A 31 -7.65 5.87 -19.79
C VAL A 31 -8.44 4.62 -19.40
N LYS A 32 -9.74 4.55 -19.76
CA LYS A 32 -10.62 3.41 -19.48
C LYS A 32 -10.12 2.10 -20.11
N ASP A 33 -9.39 2.17 -21.21
CA ASP A 33 -8.85 1.01 -21.92
C ASP A 33 -7.71 0.35 -21.14
N TYR A 34 -7.01 1.15 -20.34
CA TYR A 34 -5.89 0.74 -19.49
C TYR A 34 -6.33 0.21 -18.11
N LEU A 35 -7.58 0.48 -17.70
CA LEU A 35 -8.11 -0.02 -16.43
C LEU A 35 -8.46 -1.51 -16.55
N ARG A 36 -8.10 -2.30 -15.54
CA ARG A 36 -8.52 -3.69 -15.33
C ARG A 36 -10.05 -3.81 -15.27
N SER A 37 -10.71 -2.92 -14.54
CA SER A 37 -12.18 -2.94 -14.44
C SER A 37 -12.80 -2.04 -15.51
N LYS A 38 -13.89 -2.49 -16.16
CA LYS A 38 -14.51 -1.73 -17.27
C LYS A 38 -15.79 -0.96 -16.88
N ASP A 39 -16.45 -1.34 -15.79
CA ASP A 39 -17.76 -0.78 -15.41
C ASP A 39 -17.66 0.41 -14.43
N TYR A 40 -16.80 1.38 -14.73
CA TYR A 40 -16.76 2.63 -13.98
C TYR A 40 -17.85 3.59 -14.45
N SER A 41 -18.41 4.35 -13.51
CA SER A 41 -19.35 5.42 -13.85
C SER A 41 -18.63 6.52 -14.65
N THR A 42 -19.39 7.19 -15.53
CA THR A 42 -18.87 8.31 -16.34
C THR A 42 -18.25 9.40 -15.46
N LYS A 43 -18.81 9.62 -14.26
CA LYS A 43 -18.30 10.58 -13.29
C LYS A 43 -16.90 10.22 -12.80
N VAL A 44 -16.69 8.98 -12.34
CA VAL A 44 -15.36 8.49 -11.89
C VAL A 44 -14.33 8.61 -13.01
N ILE A 45 -14.68 8.21 -14.24
CA ILE A 45 -13.75 8.32 -15.38
C ILE A 45 -13.42 9.78 -15.70
N LYS A 46 -14.39 10.69 -15.63
CA LYS A 46 -14.17 12.12 -15.86
C LYS A 46 -13.26 12.71 -14.79
N GLU A 47 -13.48 12.41 -13.51
CA GLU A 47 -12.63 12.87 -12.41
C GLU A 47 -11.21 12.30 -12.52
N LEU A 48 -11.08 11.01 -12.84
CA LEU A 48 -9.77 10.38 -13.07
C LEU A 48 -9.01 11.12 -14.17
N LYS A 49 -9.64 11.39 -15.32
CA LYS A 49 -9.02 12.14 -16.43
C LYS A 49 -8.55 13.53 -15.98
N THR A 50 -9.36 14.24 -15.19
CA THR A 50 -9.00 15.56 -14.66
C THR A 50 -7.75 15.47 -13.78
N ILE A 51 -7.73 14.52 -12.83
CA ILE A 51 -6.58 14.30 -11.94
C ILE A 51 -5.31 14.04 -12.76
N LEU A 52 -5.38 13.11 -13.73
CA LEU A 52 -4.23 12.74 -14.56
C LEU A 52 -3.73 13.89 -15.42
N THR A 53 -4.64 14.71 -15.98
CA THR A 53 -4.28 15.85 -16.85
C THR A 53 -3.53 16.94 -16.07
N GLN A 54 -3.84 17.10 -14.79
CA GLN A 54 -3.21 18.08 -13.90
C GLN A 54 -1.81 17.64 -13.41
N MET A 55 -1.42 16.38 -13.61
CA MET A 55 -0.09 15.92 -13.21
C MET A 55 0.98 16.55 -14.09
N GLU A 56 2.16 16.83 -13.54
CA GLU A 56 3.23 17.51 -14.27
C GLU A 56 3.90 16.61 -15.31
N LYS A 57 4.16 15.34 -14.98
CA LYS A 57 4.91 14.39 -15.83
C LYS A 57 4.08 13.84 -16.98
N ASP A 58 4.76 13.55 -18.09
CA ASP A 58 4.14 13.02 -19.31
C ASP A 58 3.77 11.55 -19.20
N GLU A 59 4.49 10.79 -18.37
CA GLU A 59 4.20 9.40 -18.06
C GLU A 59 3.66 9.28 -16.64
N ILE A 60 2.50 8.64 -16.53
CA ILE A 60 1.74 8.48 -15.30
C ILE A 60 1.51 6.99 -15.09
N ILE A 61 1.79 6.52 -13.87
CA ILE A 61 1.52 5.16 -13.45
C ILE A 61 0.16 5.14 -12.76
N ILE A 62 -0.72 4.27 -13.23
CA ILE A 62 -2.01 3.97 -12.59
C ILE A 62 -2.01 2.51 -12.16
N ASN A 63 -2.46 2.27 -10.94
CA ASN A 63 -2.64 0.95 -10.39
C ASN A 63 -4.01 0.84 -9.72
N GLU A 64 -4.80 -0.17 -10.12
CA GLU A 64 -6.05 -0.53 -9.42
C GLU A 64 -5.74 -1.50 -8.29
N SER A 65 -5.30 -0.95 -7.15
CA SER A 65 -4.93 -1.77 -5.99
C SER A 65 -6.10 -2.59 -5.47
N ILE A 66 -7.29 -2.00 -5.42
CA ILE A 66 -8.55 -2.71 -5.23
C ILE A 66 -9.46 -2.35 -6.40
N PRO A 67 -9.79 -3.31 -7.30
CA PRO A 67 -10.55 -3.00 -8.51
C PRO A 67 -11.93 -2.43 -8.17
N LYS A 68 -12.36 -1.42 -8.93
CA LYS A 68 -13.60 -0.66 -8.71
C LYS A 68 -13.67 0.13 -7.39
N GLU A 69 -12.59 0.19 -6.62
CA GLU A 69 -12.63 0.79 -5.29
C GLU A 69 -11.48 1.75 -5.01
N ILE A 70 -10.24 1.37 -5.35
CA ILE A 70 -9.05 2.17 -5.04
C ILE A 70 -8.10 2.25 -6.23
N PHE A 71 -7.73 3.48 -6.57
CA PHE A 71 -6.64 3.80 -7.48
C PHE A 71 -5.40 4.26 -6.71
N ASN A 72 -4.24 3.85 -7.17
CA ASN A 72 -2.94 4.38 -6.81
C ASN A 72 -2.37 5.05 -8.06
N ILE A 73 -2.04 6.34 -7.95
CA ILE A 73 -1.60 7.16 -9.07
C ILE A 73 -0.26 7.79 -8.70
N SER A 74 0.77 7.55 -9.50
CA SER A 74 2.07 8.16 -9.33
C SER A 74 2.61 8.66 -10.67
N GLN A 75 3.59 9.55 -10.61
CA GLN A 75 4.30 9.99 -11.81
C GLN A 75 5.47 9.04 -12.08
N ALA A 76 5.71 8.68 -13.34
CA ALA A 76 6.81 7.79 -13.69
C ALA A 76 8.18 8.38 -13.27
N GLY A 77 9.08 7.51 -12.82
CA GLY A 77 10.40 7.90 -12.33
C GLY A 77 10.42 8.55 -10.94
N LEU A 78 9.28 8.65 -10.25
CA LEU A 78 9.23 9.11 -8.86
C LEU A 78 8.98 7.93 -7.91
N PHE A 79 9.74 7.90 -6.81
CA PHE A 79 9.57 6.95 -5.72
C PHE A 79 8.17 7.08 -5.09
N SER A 80 7.75 6.03 -4.37
CA SER A 80 6.44 5.85 -3.73
C SER A 80 5.92 7.05 -2.91
N THR A 81 6.78 7.97 -2.49
CA THR A 81 6.45 9.17 -1.70
C THR A 81 5.54 10.17 -2.42
N LYS A 82 5.47 10.16 -3.76
CA LYS A 82 4.55 11.00 -4.54
C LYS A 82 3.33 10.25 -5.09
N THR A 83 3.08 9.03 -4.60
CA THR A 83 1.89 8.27 -4.97
C THR A 83 0.68 8.82 -4.23
N LYS A 84 -0.33 9.25 -4.98
CA LYS A 84 -1.65 9.60 -4.46
C LYS A 84 -2.56 8.39 -4.52
N ASN A 85 -3.36 8.21 -3.48
CA ASN A 85 -4.29 7.10 -3.36
C ASN A 85 -5.71 7.69 -3.40
N TYR A 86 -6.58 7.16 -4.24
CA TYR A 86 -7.96 7.63 -4.37
C TYR A 86 -8.93 6.48 -4.16
N LYS A 87 -9.91 6.68 -3.28
CA LYS A 87 -11.03 5.76 -3.05
C LYS A 87 -12.26 6.25 -3.77
N ILE A 88 -13.00 5.35 -4.42
CA ILE A 88 -14.32 5.65 -4.98
C ILE A 88 -15.34 5.61 -3.85
N LEU A 89 -15.95 6.76 -3.57
CA LEU A 89 -17.05 6.91 -2.61
C LEU A 89 -18.22 7.60 -3.32
N GLU A 90 -19.36 6.92 -3.41
CA GLU A 90 -20.58 7.47 -4.03
C GLU A 90 -20.34 8.04 -5.44
N ASN A 91 -19.55 7.34 -6.25
CA ASN A 91 -19.09 7.76 -7.60
C ASN A 91 -18.15 8.98 -7.66
N ASN A 92 -17.55 9.38 -6.54
CA ASN A 92 -16.50 10.41 -6.48
C ASN A 92 -15.15 9.78 -6.15
N LEU A 93 -14.06 10.35 -6.68
CA LEU A 93 -12.70 10.04 -6.26
C LEU A 93 -12.31 10.92 -5.08
N VAL A 94 -12.15 10.29 -3.93
CA VAL A 94 -11.71 10.94 -2.69
C VAL A 94 -10.27 10.54 -2.41
N GLU A 95 -9.37 11.51 -2.26
CA GLU A 95 -7.98 11.23 -1.88
C GLU A 95 -7.96 10.65 -0.47
N ILE A 96 -7.30 9.50 -0.31
CA ILE A 96 -7.12 8.82 0.97
C ILE A 96 -5.64 8.83 1.35
N ASN A 97 -5.38 9.01 2.64
CA ASN A 97 -4.04 8.81 3.16
C ASN A 97 -3.82 7.31 3.40
N THR A 98 -2.58 6.84 3.26
CA THR A 98 -2.17 5.47 3.63
C THR A 98 -1.14 5.47 4.76
N LEU A 99 -0.78 6.65 5.26
CA LEU A 99 0.11 6.85 6.39
C LEU A 99 -0.68 7.01 7.70
N PRO A 100 -0.40 6.18 8.71
CA PRO A 100 -0.81 6.45 10.08
C PRO A 100 -0.13 7.74 10.57
N ASN A 101 -0.92 8.68 11.09
CA ASN A 101 -0.43 9.98 11.55
C ASN A 101 -0.66 10.20 13.06
N TYR A 102 -0.42 9.17 13.87
CA TYR A 102 -0.53 9.26 15.32
C TYR A 102 0.47 8.36 16.03
N GLU A 103 1.00 8.85 17.14
CA GLU A 103 2.11 8.28 17.90
C GLU A 103 1.81 6.86 18.40
N ALA A 104 0.59 6.61 18.88
CA ALA A 104 0.20 5.31 19.42
C ALA A 104 0.37 4.15 18.43
N PHE A 105 0.26 4.41 17.12
CA PHE A 105 0.55 3.39 16.09
C PHE A 105 2.01 2.95 16.12
N TYR A 106 2.92 3.92 16.19
CA TYR A 106 4.37 3.68 16.14
C TYR A 106 4.89 3.08 17.46
N GLU A 107 4.34 3.49 18.60
CA GLU A 107 4.70 2.93 19.90
C GLU A 107 4.35 1.44 20.03
N LYS A 108 3.24 0.97 19.44
CA LYS A 108 2.95 -0.46 19.35
C LYS A 108 4.05 -1.24 18.65
N ILE A 109 4.48 -0.76 17.48
CA ILE A 109 5.57 -1.38 16.70
C ILE A 109 6.86 -1.42 17.54
N LYS A 110 7.22 -0.29 18.16
CA LYS A 110 8.41 -0.17 19.00
C LYS A 110 8.46 -1.19 20.13
N ASN A 111 7.35 -1.35 20.83
CA ASN A 111 7.25 -2.28 21.96
C ASN A 111 7.39 -3.74 21.51
N THR A 112 6.91 -4.08 20.31
CA THR A 112 7.01 -5.45 19.75
C THR A 112 8.44 -5.85 19.39
N VAL A 113 9.25 -4.96 18.82
CA VAL A 113 10.64 -5.28 18.43
C VAL A 113 11.59 -5.43 19.64
N LYS A 114 11.13 -5.13 20.87
CA LYS A 114 11.82 -5.35 22.16
C LYS A 114 13.26 -4.82 22.23
N ASN A 115 13.65 -3.87 21.39
CA ASN A 115 14.95 -3.24 21.44
C ASN A 115 14.82 -1.82 21.99
N LYS A 116 15.24 -1.65 23.26
CA LYS A 116 15.03 -0.44 24.07
C LYS A 116 15.71 0.81 23.51
N ASN A 117 16.64 0.66 22.56
CA ASN A 117 17.38 1.77 21.97
C ASN A 117 16.93 2.09 20.54
N LEU A 118 15.73 1.65 20.13
CA LEU A 118 15.17 2.06 18.84
C LEU A 118 14.49 3.41 18.97
N GLU A 119 14.90 4.38 18.15
CA GLU A 119 14.10 5.55 17.85
C GLU A 119 13.40 5.39 16.50
N PHE A 120 12.17 5.87 16.47
CA PHE A 120 11.35 5.93 15.27
C PHE A 120 11.43 7.36 14.75
N PRO A 121 11.97 7.59 13.54
CA PRO A 121 11.58 8.80 12.84
C PRO A 121 10.07 8.67 12.51
N THR A 122 9.24 9.40 13.25
CA THR A 122 7.80 9.47 13.00
C THR A 122 7.53 9.79 11.53
N ASN A 123 6.49 9.20 10.94
CA ASN A 123 6.04 9.41 9.57
C ASN A 123 6.98 8.90 8.44
N LYS A 124 7.88 7.95 8.71
CA LYS A 124 8.75 7.35 7.67
C LYS A 124 8.36 5.91 7.28
N ILE A 125 7.09 5.67 6.98
CA ILE A 125 6.70 4.44 6.28
C ILE A 125 6.82 4.72 4.78
N ASN A 126 7.80 4.11 4.12
CA ASN A 126 8.01 4.19 2.67
C ASN A 126 7.36 3.01 1.94
N ASN A 127 7.28 3.10 0.61
CA ASN A 127 6.87 1.99 -0.27
C ASN A 127 5.54 1.34 0.15
N ARG A 128 4.57 2.19 0.45
CA ARG A 128 3.24 1.79 0.89
C ARG A 128 2.45 1.24 -0.29
N ARG A 129 1.82 0.08 -0.11
CA ARG A 129 0.97 -0.55 -1.10
C ARG A 129 -0.23 -1.18 -0.43
N ILE A 130 -1.42 -0.86 -0.94
CA ILE A 130 -2.65 -1.55 -0.54
C ILE A 130 -2.64 -2.92 -1.22
N ILE A 131 -2.66 -3.98 -0.42
CA ILE A 131 -2.48 -5.36 -0.89
C ILE A 131 -3.81 -6.00 -1.22
N ARG A 132 -4.77 -5.89 -0.30
CA ARG A 132 -6.10 -6.51 -0.43
C ARG A 132 -7.09 -5.88 0.54
N LYS A 133 -8.37 -6.16 0.30
CA LYS A 133 -9.45 -5.92 1.24
C LYS A 133 -9.98 -7.28 1.71
N ASP A 134 -10.16 -7.46 3.02
CA ASP A 134 -10.74 -8.67 3.58
C ASP A 134 -12.29 -8.64 3.55
N GLN A 135 -12.91 -9.75 3.97
CA GLN A 135 -14.37 -9.88 4.03
C GLN A 135 -15.02 -8.97 5.08
N SER A 136 -14.27 -8.55 6.11
CA SER A 136 -14.70 -7.63 7.15
C SER A 136 -14.54 -6.15 6.77
N GLY A 137 -14.07 -5.89 5.55
CA GLY A 137 -13.87 -4.57 4.98
C GLY A 137 -12.55 -3.89 5.36
N ASN A 138 -11.63 -4.58 6.03
CA ASN A 138 -10.30 -4.05 6.31
C ASN A 138 -9.43 -4.07 5.06
N TYR A 139 -8.70 -3.00 4.80
CA TYR A 139 -7.65 -2.95 3.80
C TYR A 139 -6.32 -3.30 4.47
N LEU A 140 -5.67 -4.34 3.97
CA LEU A 140 -4.29 -4.67 4.34
C LEU A 140 -3.34 -3.80 3.52
N ILE A 141 -2.43 -3.14 4.22
CA ILE A 141 -1.40 -2.28 3.65
C ILE A 141 -0.03 -2.85 4.04
N TYR A 142 0.84 -2.96 3.06
CA TYR A 142 2.26 -3.23 3.25
C TYR A 142 3.04 -1.92 3.17
N GLY A 143 4.04 -1.75 4.03
CA GLY A 143 4.99 -0.66 3.96
C GLY A 143 6.38 -1.08 4.44
N ILE A 144 7.35 -0.19 4.27
CA ILE A 144 8.69 -0.34 4.81
C ILE A 144 8.91 0.79 5.82
N ILE A 145 9.24 0.43 7.05
CA ILE A 145 9.58 1.39 8.11
C ILE A 145 11.05 1.26 8.45
N GLU A 146 11.75 2.38 8.57
CA GLU A 146 13.15 2.41 9.00
C GLU A 146 13.21 2.69 10.49
N LEU A 147 13.82 1.76 11.25
CA LEU A 147 14.03 1.91 12.68
C LEU A 147 15.50 2.21 12.92
N THR A 148 15.81 3.27 13.68
CA THR A 148 17.19 3.59 14.03
C THR A 148 17.50 2.97 15.38
N SER A 149 18.41 2.02 15.45
CA SER A 149 18.96 1.52 16.71
C SER A 149 20.16 2.35 17.13
N TYR A 150 20.21 2.68 18.42
CA TYR A 150 21.36 3.31 19.04
C TYR A 150 22.07 2.30 19.94
N GLU A 151 23.33 2.00 19.65
CA GLU A 151 24.14 1.11 20.48
C GLU A 151 25.25 1.91 21.15
N LYS A 152 25.31 1.85 22.48
CA LYS A 152 26.37 2.50 23.22
C LYS A 152 27.66 1.69 23.03
N ILE A 153 28.62 2.26 22.30
CA ILE A 153 29.89 1.59 22.02
C ILE A 153 30.83 1.74 23.21
N ASN A 154 30.87 2.93 23.84
CA ASN A 154 31.59 3.18 25.10
C ASN A 154 30.99 4.38 25.86
N LYS A 155 31.63 4.85 26.94
CA LYS A 155 31.13 5.96 27.78
C LYS A 155 30.83 7.25 26.99
N ASN A 156 31.55 7.49 25.88
CA ASN A 156 31.52 8.75 25.13
C ASN A 156 31.09 8.57 23.66
N SER A 157 30.68 7.38 23.23
CA SER A 157 30.27 7.14 21.83
C SER A 157 29.02 6.26 21.72
N VAL A 158 28.19 6.62 20.75
CA VAL A 158 26.95 5.93 20.37
C VAL A 158 27.03 5.64 18.88
N SER A 159 26.82 4.38 18.50
CA SER A 159 26.58 3.98 17.12
C SER A 159 25.10 4.17 16.79
N ALA A 160 24.78 4.66 15.61
CA ALA A 160 23.43 4.64 15.07
C ALA A 160 23.39 3.70 13.87
N THR A 161 22.53 2.69 13.90
CA THR A 161 22.32 1.77 12.78
C THR A 161 20.87 1.84 12.34
N MET A 162 20.65 2.07 11.05
CA MET A 162 19.30 2.02 10.48
C MET A 162 18.98 0.60 10.07
N GLU A 163 17.94 0.03 10.68
CA GLU A 163 17.42 -1.29 10.35
C GLU A 163 16.04 -1.14 9.68
N PRO A 164 15.90 -1.52 8.40
CA PRO A 164 14.61 -1.46 7.74
C PRO A 164 13.76 -2.70 8.05
N TYR A 165 12.49 -2.46 8.32
CA TYR A 165 11.48 -3.48 8.58
C TYR A 165 10.37 -3.40 7.53
N SER A 166 9.98 -4.57 7.03
CA SER A 166 8.67 -4.74 6.42
C SER A 166 7.60 -4.62 7.50
N LEU A 167 6.52 -3.91 7.20
CA LEU A 167 5.39 -3.68 8.09
C LEU A 167 4.09 -4.01 7.36
N GLU A 168 3.23 -4.78 8.00
CA GLU A 168 1.84 -4.96 7.60
C GLU A 168 0.93 -4.32 8.64
N TYR A 169 -0.05 -3.58 8.15
CA TYR A 169 -1.03 -2.87 8.96
C TYR A 169 -2.35 -2.75 8.21
N GLU A 170 -3.44 -2.55 8.93
CA GLU A 170 -4.77 -2.48 8.34
C GLU A 170 -5.56 -1.25 8.76
N THR A 171 -6.59 -0.95 7.98
CA THR A 171 -7.56 0.11 8.27
C THR A 171 -8.90 -0.21 7.62
N LYS A 172 -10.01 0.32 8.15
CA LYS A 172 -11.33 0.31 7.47
C LYS A 172 -11.67 1.64 6.82
N ASP A 173 -11.12 2.72 7.35
CA ASP A 173 -11.56 4.09 7.10
C ASP A 173 -10.44 5.00 6.58
N PHE A 174 -9.20 4.52 6.50
CA PHE A 174 -8.01 5.31 6.17
C PHE A 174 -7.69 6.44 7.17
N ILE A 175 -8.24 6.33 8.39
CA ILE A 175 -8.05 7.26 9.51
C ILE A 175 -7.41 6.51 10.67
N ASN A 176 -8.01 5.39 11.05
CA ASN A 176 -7.56 4.51 12.12
C ASN A 176 -6.86 3.30 11.53
N TYR A 177 -5.62 3.10 11.95
CA TYR A 177 -4.72 2.04 11.51
C TYR A 177 -4.35 1.11 12.66
N ASN A 178 -4.34 -0.19 12.40
CA ASN A 178 -3.85 -1.18 13.34
C ASN A 178 -2.61 -1.86 12.76
N PRO A 179 -1.43 -1.74 13.41
CA PRO A 179 -0.28 -2.53 13.01
C PRO A 179 -0.57 -4.01 13.31
N ILE A 180 -0.21 -4.89 12.38
CA ILE A 180 -0.49 -6.34 12.50
C ILE A 180 0.79 -7.10 12.80
N ARG A 181 1.82 -6.88 11.98
CA ARG A 181 3.09 -7.60 12.09
C ARG A 181 4.21 -6.87 11.38
N CYS A 182 5.43 -7.09 11.84
CA CYS A 182 6.64 -6.58 11.20
C CYS A 182 7.72 -7.65 11.10
N LYS A 183 8.70 -7.43 10.22
CA LYS A 183 9.91 -8.24 10.14
C LYS A 183 11.06 -7.42 9.60
N LYS A 184 12.29 -7.73 10.00
CA LYS A 184 13.49 -7.20 9.31
C LYS A 184 13.40 -7.58 7.82
N ILE A 185 13.80 -6.70 6.90
CA ILE A 185 13.72 -6.97 5.46
C ILE A 185 14.40 -8.30 5.06
N ASN A 186 15.53 -8.61 5.71
CA ASN A 186 16.31 -9.83 5.43
C ASN A 186 15.84 -11.05 6.24
N SER A 187 14.79 -10.91 7.06
CA SER A 187 14.20 -12.01 7.82
C SER A 187 13.06 -12.68 7.06
N GLN A 188 12.90 -13.98 7.28
CA GLN A 188 11.71 -14.73 6.85
C GLN A 188 10.61 -14.71 7.93
N GLU A 189 10.99 -14.50 9.18
CA GLU A 189 10.08 -14.58 10.33
C GLU A 189 9.35 -13.27 10.56
N TRP A 190 8.02 -13.35 10.60
CA TRP A 190 7.15 -12.25 11.00
C TRP A 190 6.94 -12.25 12.51
N ILE A 191 6.95 -11.07 13.11
CA ILE A 191 6.63 -10.82 14.52
C ILE A 191 5.26 -10.15 14.55
N ASN A 192 4.30 -10.73 15.26
CA ASN A 192 2.99 -10.13 15.45
C ASN A 192 3.08 -8.95 16.43
N ILE A 193 2.29 -7.92 16.17
CA ILE A 193 2.22 -6.70 16.96
C ILE A 193 0.94 -6.74 17.78
N ASP A 194 1.08 -6.61 19.10
CA ASP A 194 -0.03 -6.58 20.07
C ASP A 194 -0.53 -5.14 20.31
#